data_AF-A0A1I0LYM0-F1
#
_entry.id   AF-A0A1I0LYM0-F1
#
_cell.length_a   1.000
_cell.length_b   1.000
_cell.length_c   1.000
_cell.angle_alpha   90.00
_cell.angle_beta   90.00
_cell.angle_gamma   90.00
#
_symmetry.space_group_name_H-M   'P 1'
#
loop_
_entity.id
_entity.type
_entity.pdbx_description
1 polymer ?
#
loop_
_entity_poly.entity_id
_entity_poly.type
_entity_poly.pdbx_seq_one_letter_code
_entity_poly.pdbx_strand_id
1 'polypeptide(L)'
;MWLFVPQAVTAMKRRTYLGAAAAAVLAGCSSSEEANEATPGDESESDDGGSDGDNAEPETFDDFEELDQWTAEIGTLTADEERSATGTQSARLEAGDGDDQIRLVQELSEPRDFSGVRPSLAISTEEEADVVIQLIDEDGDRIDFRQRMHAGTPLAQCNFGISSLEGEPDLSAVAEIQLIRWTGEDDKGSVWIDDLRFADAPEPGQVMLQFDGGYESDYTHALPVLEEYDYPAVSFLTTERIREDESAQGDHLIRDQVGELADAGWTIGSYSARGLNLVDPSDDRDPEAEISDAVDWLEDEGFEDGAQYFSYPLDRYDGDVLDLVADHHEVAFAGRYPSHGEPANPHLCPRVSSPSASQARTALDLTAELGGITAISFGELDNGSRSVLEETVAHLDELESAGDLEVILPEDIHA
;
A
#
# COMPACT_ATOMS: atom_id res chain seq x y z
N MET A 1 -23.58 14.93 2.58
CA MET A 1 -24.76 14.19 3.09
C MET A 1 -24.33 13.46 4.35
N TRP A 2 -25.13 13.47 5.41
CA TRP A 2 -24.70 13.18 6.79
C TRP A 2 -24.17 11.75 6.97
N LEU A 3 -22.92 11.64 7.44
CA LEU A 3 -22.28 10.40 7.90
C LEU A 3 -22.90 9.96 9.23
N PHE A 4 -23.41 8.73 9.26
CA PHE A 4 -23.85 8.06 10.47
C PHE A 4 -23.04 6.75 10.58
N VAL A 5 -22.06 6.73 11.47
CA VAL A 5 -21.26 5.55 11.80
C VAL A 5 -21.85 4.97 13.10
N PRO A 6 -22.30 3.70 13.15
CA PRO A 6 -22.69 3.07 14.41
C PRO A 6 -21.45 2.66 15.21
N GLN A 7 -21.46 2.96 16.51
CA GLN A 7 -20.43 2.50 17.45
C GLN A 7 -20.51 0.98 17.66
N ALA A 8 -19.44 0.27 17.34
CA ALA A 8 -19.24 -1.12 17.75
C ALA A 8 -18.92 -1.17 19.26
N VAL A 9 -19.61 -2.05 19.98
CA VAL A 9 -19.43 -2.30 21.41
C VAL A 9 -18.44 -3.45 21.57
N THR A 10 -17.22 -3.15 22.02
CA THR A 10 -16.16 -4.14 22.25
C THR A 10 -16.50 -5.07 23.41
N ALA A 11 -16.68 -6.37 23.12
CA ALA A 11 -16.78 -7.41 24.13
C ALA A 11 -15.42 -8.09 24.35
N MET A 12 -14.71 -7.71 25.42
CA MET A 12 -13.45 -8.35 25.84
C MET A 12 -13.63 -9.84 26.12
N LYS A 13 -13.03 -10.71 25.31
CA LYS A 13 -12.81 -12.13 25.64
C LYS A 13 -11.54 -12.26 26.49
N ARG A 14 -11.68 -12.57 27.79
CA ARG A 14 -10.57 -12.90 28.69
C ARG A 14 -9.98 -14.27 28.32
N ARG A 15 -8.77 -14.31 27.75
CA ARG A 15 -8.00 -15.55 27.61
C ARG A 15 -7.18 -15.81 28.89
N THR A 16 -7.25 -17.07 29.34
CA THR A 16 -6.62 -17.58 30.57
C THR A 16 -5.24 -18.12 30.22
N TYR A 17 -4.17 -17.52 30.76
CA TYR A 17 -2.81 -18.02 30.61
C TYR A 17 -2.57 -19.22 31.53
N LEU A 18 -2.24 -20.38 30.94
CA LEU A 18 -1.65 -21.52 31.63
C LEU A 18 -0.12 -21.42 31.50
N GLY A 19 0.54 -21.15 32.62
CA GLY A 19 2.00 -21.12 32.70
C GLY A 19 2.61 -22.52 32.64
N ALA A 20 3.71 -22.64 31.90
CA ALA A 20 4.66 -23.73 32.02
C ALA A 20 6.08 -23.14 32.04
N ALA A 21 6.77 -23.34 33.15
CA ALA A 21 8.17 -23.01 33.34
C ALA A 21 9.02 -24.29 33.22
N ALA A 22 10.13 -24.22 32.46
CA ALA A 22 11.32 -25.06 32.62
C ALA A 22 12.47 -24.40 31.83
N ALA A 23 13.38 -23.66 32.47
CA ALA A 23 14.64 -24.14 33.04
C ALA A 23 15.78 -24.26 32.01
N ALA A 24 16.65 -23.25 32.02
CA ALA A 24 17.92 -23.20 31.31
C ALA A 24 18.99 -24.12 31.96
N VAL A 25 19.86 -24.70 31.14
CA VAL A 25 21.22 -25.13 31.53
C VAL A 25 22.20 -24.79 30.41
N LEU A 26 23.26 -24.08 30.79
CA LEU A 26 24.38 -23.61 29.99
C LEU A 26 25.47 -24.67 29.75
N ALA A 27 26.26 -24.41 28.69
CA ALA A 27 27.70 -24.59 28.53
C ALA A 27 28.25 -25.84 27.80
N GLY A 28 29.16 -25.58 26.86
CA GLY A 28 30.22 -26.53 26.47
C GLY A 28 30.89 -26.25 25.13
N CYS A 29 32.04 -25.57 25.14
CA CYS A 29 32.92 -25.31 23.99
C CYS A 29 33.63 -26.58 23.47
N SER A 30 33.98 -26.64 22.18
CA SER A 30 35.37 -26.96 21.76
C SER A 30 35.66 -26.66 20.29
N SER A 31 36.80 -26.02 20.07
CA SER A 31 37.47 -25.70 18.82
C SER A 31 38.40 -26.82 18.33
N SER A 32 38.42 -27.02 17.00
CA SER A 32 39.56 -27.32 16.09
C SER A 32 40.71 -28.25 16.53
N GLU A 33 41.00 -29.29 15.73
CA GLU A 33 42.24 -29.41 14.92
C GLU A 33 42.41 -30.76 14.17
N GLU A 34 42.99 -30.63 12.97
CA GLU A 34 43.81 -31.56 12.17
C GLU A 34 43.25 -32.59 11.15
N ALA A 35 43.90 -32.48 9.98
CA ALA A 35 43.74 -33.16 8.70
C ALA A 35 44.13 -34.64 8.67
N ASN A 36 43.54 -35.39 7.73
CA ASN A 36 44.26 -36.44 7.01
C ASN A 36 43.63 -36.74 5.64
N GLU A 37 44.46 -36.82 4.60
CA GLU A 37 44.10 -37.20 3.23
C GLU A 37 43.89 -38.72 3.10
N ALA A 38 42.81 -39.14 2.40
CA ALA A 38 42.74 -40.40 1.66
C ALA A 38 41.61 -40.37 0.59
N THR A 39 41.98 -40.56 -0.68
CA THR A 39 41.15 -40.67 -1.90
C THR A 39 40.71 -42.14 -2.15
N PRO A 40 39.83 -42.50 -3.12
CA PRO A 40 38.57 -41.94 -3.65
C PRO A 40 37.36 -42.91 -3.49
N GLY A 41 36.14 -42.44 -3.77
CA GLY A 41 35.11 -43.30 -4.35
C GLY A 41 33.68 -43.07 -3.88
N ASP A 42 32.85 -42.79 -4.89
CA ASP A 42 31.45 -43.18 -5.05
C ASP A 42 30.33 -42.31 -4.47
N GLU A 43 29.29 -42.26 -5.28
CA GLU A 43 28.15 -41.36 -5.30
C GLU A 43 27.28 -41.43 -4.05
N SER A 44 26.85 -40.26 -3.54
CA SER A 44 25.63 -40.15 -2.75
C SER A 44 25.05 -38.75 -2.88
N GLU A 45 23.81 -38.72 -3.33
CA GLU A 45 22.87 -37.61 -3.34
C GLU A 45 22.81 -36.94 -1.95
N SER A 46 22.82 -35.61 -1.95
CA SER A 46 22.34 -34.81 -0.83
C SER A 46 21.68 -33.57 -1.40
N ASP A 47 20.36 -33.51 -1.20
CA ASP A 47 19.50 -32.33 -1.32
C ASP A 47 20.22 -31.09 -0.79
N ASP A 48 20.47 -30.15 -1.68
CA ASP A 48 20.69 -28.76 -1.29
C ASP A 48 19.32 -28.08 -1.46
N GLY A 49 18.54 -28.12 -0.38
CA GLY A 49 17.36 -27.29 -0.22
C GLY A 49 17.80 -25.85 0.00
N GLY A 50 18.26 -25.21 -1.08
CA GLY A 50 18.25 -23.76 -1.18
C GLY A 50 16.79 -23.34 -1.26
N SER A 51 16.28 -22.77 -0.18
CA SER A 51 15.09 -21.92 -0.22
C SER A 51 15.50 -20.66 -0.96
N ASP A 52 15.57 -20.73 -2.28
CA ASP A 52 15.41 -19.57 -3.11
C ASP A 52 13.98 -19.09 -2.83
N GLY A 53 13.86 -17.98 -2.09
CA GLY A 53 12.62 -17.24 -2.01
C GLY A 53 12.35 -16.71 -3.40
N ASP A 54 11.67 -17.51 -4.22
CA ASP A 54 11.06 -17.03 -5.45
C ASP A 54 10.05 -15.98 -5.03
N ASN A 55 10.38 -14.71 -5.27
CA ASN A 55 9.43 -13.60 -5.31
C ASN A 55 8.53 -13.86 -6.54
N ALA A 56 7.66 -14.85 -6.43
CA ALA A 56 6.72 -15.21 -7.48
C ALA A 56 5.58 -14.19 -7.42
N GLU A 57 5.40 -13.44 -8.51
CA GLU A 57 4.21 -12.60 -8.67
C GLU A 57 2.95 -13.41 -8.34
N PRO A 58 1.97 -12.84 -7.62
CA PRO A 58 0.79 -13.57 -7.21
C PRO A 58 0.07 -14.13 -8.45
N GLU A 59 -0.26 -15.43 -8.39
CA GLU A 59 -0.91 -16.12 -9.49
C GLU A 59 -2.28 -15.48 -9.80
N THR A 60 -2.62 -15.37 -11.09
CA THR A 60 -3.93 -14.90 -11.54
C THR A 60 -5.04 -15.81 -11.01
N PHE A 61 -6.01 -15.20 -10.33
CA PHE A 61 -7.23 -15.86 -9.86
C PHE A 61 -8.27 -15.93 -10.99
N ASP A 62 -8.44 -14.83 -11.73
CA ASP A 62 -9.33 -14.74 -12.89
C ASP A 62 -8.74 -13.75 -13.92
N ASP A 63 -8.53 -14.23 -15.14
CA ASP A 63 -8.00 -13.47 -16.29
C ASP A 63 -9.14 -12.92 -17.19
N PHE A 64 -10.39 -13.07 -16.77
CA PHE A 64 -11.59 -12.63 -17.48
C PHE A 64 -11.74 -13.17 -18.91
N GLU A 65 -11.12 -14.32 -19.22
CA GLU A 65 -11.33 -15.03 -20.48
C GLU A 65 -12.69 -15.75 -20.54
N GLU A 66 -13.20 -16.19 -19.38
CA GLU A 66 -14.46 -16.90 -19.22
C GLU A 66 -15.49 -16.07 -18.43
N LEU A 67 -16.07 -15.06 -19.08
CA LEU A 67 -17.01 -14.13 -18.44
C LEU A 67 -18.29 -14.78 -17.88
N ASP A 68 -18.65 -16.00 -18.28
CA ASP A 68 -19.83 -16.70 -17.77
C ASP A 68 -19.68 -17.22 -16.32
N GLN A 69 -18.48 -17.11 -15.75
CA GLN A 69 -18.24 -17.30 -14.32
C GLN A 69 -18.81 -16.15 -13.47
N TRP A 70 -19.06 -14.99 -14.07
CA TRP A 70 -19.58 -13.80 -13.40
C TRP A 70 -21.03 -13.51 -13.81
N THR A 71 -21.86 -13.19 -12.82
CA THR A 71 -23.22 -12.70 -13.03
C THR A 71 -23.26 -11.18 -12.87
N ALA A 72 -23.60 -10.46 -13.92
CA ALA A 72 -23.90 -9.03 -13.85
C ALA A 72 -25.32 -8.82 -13.28
N GLU A 73 -25.41 -8.68 -11.95
CA GLU A 73 -26.68 -8.40 -11.24
C GLU A 73 -27.21 -7.01 -11.57
N ILE A 74 -26.32 -6.02 -11.73
CA ILE A 74 -26.64 -4.64 -12.13
C ILE A 74 -25.61 -4.17 -13.16
N GLY A 75 -26.07 -3.49 -14.22
CA GLY A 75 -25.26 -3.10 -15.36
C GLY A 75 -25.07 -4.22 -16.38
N THR A 76 -24.01 -4.13 -17.18
CA THR A 76 -23.67 -5.10 -18.23
C THR A 76 -22.20 -5.49 -18.15
N LEU A 77 -21.91 -6.73 -18.56
CA LEU A 77 -20.58 -7.32 -18.66
C LEU A 77 -20.39 -7.85 -20.08
N THR A 78 -19.34 -7.38 -20.76
CA THR A 78 -19.02 -7.77 -22.14
C THR A 78 -17.52 -7.91 -22.32
N ALA A 79 -17.11 -8.74 -23.28
CA ALA A 79 -15.71 -8.88 -23.68
C ALA A 79 -15.21 -7.70 -24.51
N ASP A 80 -13.97 -7.28 -24.28
CA ASP A 80 -13.25 -6.31 -25.11
C ASP A 80 -11.88 -6.88 -25.54
N GLU A 81 -11.73 -7.16 -26.84
CA GLU A 81 -10.49 -7.71 -27.43
C GLU A 81 -9.47 -6.62 -27.78
N GLU A 82 -9.81 -5.33 -27.66
CA GLU A 82 -8.90 -4.22 -27.99
C GLU A 82 -8.00 -3.83 -26.81
N ARG A 83 -8.38 -4.21 -25.59
CA ARG A 83 -7.68 -3.92 -24.35
C ARG A 83 -7.58 -5.19 -23.51
N SER A 84 -6.37 -5.58 -23.15
CA SER A 84 -6.09 -6.70 -22.25
C SER A 84 -4.81 -6.40 -21.48
N ALA A 85 -4.81 -6.68 -20.19
CA ALA A 85 -3.61 -6.72 -19.36
C ALA A 85 -2.94 -8.09 -19.48
N THR A 86 -3.74 -9.15 -19.53
CA THR A 86 -3.30 -10.53 -19.76
C THR A 86 -4.21 -11.23 -20.77
N GLY A 87 -3.80 -12.38 -21.28
CA GLY A 87 -4.62 -13.16 -22.21
C GLY A 87 -4.91 -12.46 -23.54
N THR A 88 -6.18 -12.48 -23.95
CA THR A 88 -6.69 -12.05 -25.26
C THR A 88 -7.84 -11.04 -25.18
N GLN A 89 -8.46 -10.86 -24.02
CA GLN A 89 -9.55 -9.92 -23.80
C GLN A 89 -9.56 -9.38 -22.36
N SER A 90 -10.29 -8.29 -22.12
CA SER A 90 -10.68 -7.84 -20.78
C SER A 90 -12.20 -7.80 -20.63
N ALA A 91 -12.68 -7.69 -19.40
CA ALA A 91 -14.08 -7.47 -19.09
C ALA A 91 -14.42 -5.98 -19.10
N ARG A 92 -15.30 -5.57 -20.02
CA ARG A 92 -15.89 -4.22 -20.07
C ARG A 92 -17.23 -4.18 -19.35
N LEU A 93 -17.34 -3.19 -18.47
CA LEU A 93 -18.47 -2.92 -17.60
C LEU A 93 -19.14 -1.60 -17.97
N GLU A 94 -20.46 -1.63 -18.14
CA GLU A 94 -21.27 -0.43 -18.39
C GLU A 94 -22.52 -0.42 -17.51
N ALA A 95 -22.83 0.74 -16.94
CA ALA A 95 -24.03 0.96 -16.15
C ALA A 95 -25.28 1.06 -17.04
N GLY A 96 -26.40 0.50 -16.58
CA GLY A 96 -27.69 0.67 -17.25
C GLY A 96 -28.29 2.06 -17.05
N ASP A 97 -29.31 2.38 -17.85
CA ASP A 97 -30.04 3.65 -17.69
C ASP A 97 -30.76 3.71 -16.33
N GLY A 98 -30.28 4.56 -15.44
CA GLY A 98 -30.85 4.79 -14.10
C GLY A 98 -30.24 3.94 -13.00
N ASP A 99 -29.22 3.15 -13.30
CA ASP A 99 -28.43 2.43 -12.30
C ASP A 99 -27.46 3.41 -11.59
N ASP A 100 -27.31 3.25 -10.28
CA ASP A 100 -26.36 3.99 -9.43
C ASP A 100 -25.11 3.18 -9.09
N GLN A 101 -24.96 1.99 -9.68
CA GLN A 101 -23.77 1.15 -9.61
C GLN A 101 -23.76 0.12 -10.74
N ILE A 102 -22.60 -0.50 -10.94
CA ILE A 102 -22.42 -1.78 -11.61
C ILE A 102 -22.10 -2.81 -10.53
N ARG A 103 -22.65 -4.02 -10.63
CA ARG A 103 -22.37 -5.12 -9.71
C ARG A 103 -22.21 -6.44 -10.44
N LEU A 104 -21.03 -7.04 -10.32
CA LEU A 104 -20.76 -8.42 -10.70
C LEU A 104 -20.67 -9.30 -9.47
N VAL A 105 -21.16 -10.52 -9.59
CA VAL A 105 -21.15 -11.52 -8.53
C VAL A 105 -20.60 -12.83 -9.08
N GLN A 106 -19.64 -13.42 -8.36
CA GLN A 106 -19.14 -14.76 -8.59
C GLN A 106 -19.39 -15.59 -7.32
N GLU A 107 -20.36 -16.50 -7.39
CA GLU A 107 -20.56 -17.52 -6.36
C GLU A 107 -19.48 -18.60 -6.51
N LEU A 108 -18.71 -18.86 -5.46
CA LEU A 108 -17.67 -19.88 -5.47
C LEU A 108 -18.31 -21.26 -5.34
N SER A 109 -17.84 -22.22 -6.15
CA SER A 109 -18.39 -23.59 -6.12
C SER A 109 -18.19 -24.29 -4.77
N GLU A 110 -17.15 -23.90 -4.03
CA GLU A 110 -16.82 -24.33 -2.67
C GLU A 110 -16.16 -23.13 -1.94
N PRO A 111 -16.34 -22.99 -0.61
CA PRO A 111 -15.69 -21.92 0.13
C PRO A 111 -14.16 -21.94 0.01
N ARG A 112 -13.55 -20.75 -0.07
CA ARG A 112 -12.09 -20.57 -0.23
C ARG A 112 -11.50 -19.68 0.87
N ASP A 113 -10.24 -19.93 1.18
CA ASP A 113 -9.48 -19.17 2.17
C ASP A 113 -8.80 -17.95 1.53
N PHE A 114 -9.08 -16.78 2.09
CA PHE A 114 -8.49 -15.48 1.74
C PHE A 114 -7.95 -14.74 2.97
N SER A 115 -7.78 -15.42 4.10
CA SER A 115 -7.42 -14.78 5.38
C SER A 115 -6.07 -14.06 5.37
N GLY A 116 -5.10 -14.57 4.61
CA GLY A 116 -3.74 -14.03 4.52
C GLY A 116 -3.42 -13.28 3.21
N VAL A 117 -4.43 -12.87 2.44
CA VAL A 117 -4.21 -12.23 1.12
C VAL A 117 -5.04 -10.97 0.93
N ARG A 118 -4.68 -10.16 -0.08
CA ARG A 118 -5.37 -8.93 -0.47
C ARG A 118 -5.57 -8.87 -1.97
N PRO A 119 -6.73 -8.39 -2.44
CA PRO A 119 -6.98 -8.37 -3.86
C PRO A 119 -6.20 -7.26 -4.57
N SER A 120 -5.81 -7.56 -5.80
CA SER A 120 -5.43 -6.57 -6.81
C SER A 120 -6.15 -6.87 -8.11
N LEU A 121 -6.40 -5.84 -8.91
CA LEU A 121 -7.15 -5.98 -10.17
C LEU A 121 -6.60 -5.00 -11.19
N ALA A 122 -6.42 -5.43 -12.44
CA ALA A 122 -6.09 -4.51 -13.53
C ALA A 122 -7.34 -3.71 -13.88
N ILE A 123 -7.26 -2.38 -13.81
CA ILE A 123 -8.42 -1.51 -14.04
C ILE A 123 -8.05 -0.34 -14.96
N SER A 124 -8.96 0.00 -15.87
CA SER A 124 -8.99 1.28 -16.58
C SER A 124 -10.40 1.84 -16.58
N THR A 125 -10.55 3.16 -16.59
CA THR A 125 -11.85 3.83 -16.52
C THR A 125 -11.88 5.11 -17.38
N GLU A 126 -13.02 5.39 -18.00
CA GLU A 126 -13.23 6.63 -18.75
C GLU A 126 -13.41 7.86 -17.85
N GLU A 127 -13.93 7.66 -16.63
CA GLU A 127 -14.18 8.70 -15.63
C GLU A 127 -13.56 8.30 -14.28
N GLU A 128 -13.32 9.25 -13.36
CA GLU A 128 -12.84 8.92 -12.01
C GLU A 128 -13.83 7.95 -11.34
N ALA A 129 -13.34 6.80 -10.88
CA ALA A 129 -14.18 5.71 -10.38
C ALA A 129 -13.66 5.17 -9.05
N ASP A 130 -14.59 4.76 -8.19
CA ASP A 130 -14.30 3.97 -7.00
C ASP A 130 -14.79 2.54 -7.25
N VAL A 131 -13.86 1.59 -7.25
CA VAL A 131 -14.13 0.16 -7.39
C VAL A 131 -13.99 -0.51 -6.04
N VAL A 132 -14.93 -1.41 -5.72
CA VAL A 132 -14.98 -2.18 -4.48
C VAL A 132 -14.96 -3.66 -4.81
N ILE A 133 -14.10 -4.41 -4.14
CA ILE A 133 -14.07 -5.88 -4.15
C ILE A 133 -14.58 -6.34 -2.79
N GLN A 134 -15.65 -7.12 -2.77
CA GLN A 134 -16.20 -7.68 -1.53
C GLN A 134 -15.91 -9.17 -1.47
N LEU A 135 -15.44 -9.64 -0.31
CA LEU A 135 -15.38 -11.06 0.01
C LEU A 135 -16.42 -11.34 1.09
N ILE A 136 -17.32 -12.27 0.81
CA ILE A 136 -18.51 -12.56 1.62
C ILE A 136 -18.51 -14.03 2.02
N ASP A 137 -18.72 -14.32 3.30
CA ASP A 137 -18.81 -15.68 3.82
C ASP A 137 -20.24 -16.27 3.70
N GLU A 138 -20.42 -17.52 4.14
CA GLU A 138 -21.72 -18.22 4.08
C GLU A 138 -22.80 -17.58 4.99
N ASP A 139 -22.40 -16.82 6.02
CA ASP A 139 -23.31 -16.13 6.94
C ASP A 139 -23.71 -14.73 6.42
N GLY A 140 -23.05 -14.24 5.37
CA GLY A 140 -23.27 -12.95 4.74
C GLY A 140 -22.49 -11.81 5.40
N ASP A 141 -21.58 -12.13 6.30
CA ASP A 141 -20.60 -11.18 6.84
C ASP A 141 -19.52 -10.95 5.78
N ARG A 142 -18.96 -9.74 5.72
CA ARG A 142 -18.07 -9.37 4.62
C ARG A 142 -16.98 -8.38 4.97
N ILE A 143 -15.94 -8.41 4.15
CA ILE A 143 -14.88 -7.40 4.06
C ILE A 143 -14.96 -6.70 2.70
N ASP A 144 -14.84 -5.38 2.73
CA ASP A 144 -14.89 -4.54 1.54
C ASP A 144 -13.51 -3.92 1.30
N PHE A 145 -12.89 -4.27 0.18
CA PHE A 145 -11.65 -3.67 -0.30
C PHE A 145 -11.97 -2.60 -1.34
N ARG A 146 -11.29 -1.45 -1.32
CA ARG A 146 -11.59 -0.35 -2.24
C ARG A 146 -10.33 0.27 -2.84
N GLN A 147 -10.45 0.68 -4.09
CA GLN A 147 -9.47 1.48 -4.79
C GLN A 147 -10.16 2.59 -5.60
N ARG A 148 -9.52 3.76 -5.64
CA ARG A 148 -9.91 4.89 -6.47
C ARG A 148 -9.02 4.98 -7.71
N MET A 149 -9.65 5.07 -8.87
CA MET A 149 -9.00 5.15 -10.16
C MET A 149 -9.24 6.52 -10.80
N HIS A 150 -8.18 7.13 -11.34
CA HIS A 150 -8.29 8.34 -12.15
C HIS A 150 -8.57 7.98 -13.60
N ALA A 151 -9.31 8.85 -14.29
CA ALA A 151 -9.53 8.73 -15.74
C ALA A 151 -8.21 8.85 -16.51
N GLY A 152 -8.14 8.24 -17.69
CA GLY A 152 -6.97 8.34 -18.57
C GLY A 152 -5.79 7.46 -18.14
N THR A 153 -6.00 6.55 -17.19
CA THR A 153 -5.04 5.50 -16.81
C THR A 153 -5.17 4.31 -17.76
N PRO A 154 -4.05 3.67 -18.16
CA PRO A 154 -4.08 2.42 -18.89
C PRO A 154 -4.70 1.31 -18.03
N LEU A 155 -5.00 0.17 -18.63
CA LEU A 155 -5.43 -1.01 -17.89
C LEU A 155 -4.23 -1.52 -17.08
N ALA A 156 -4.14 -1.10 -15.82
CA ALA A 156 -2.98 -1.30 -14.96
C ALA A 156 -3.39 -1.95 -13.66
N GLN A 157 -2.51 -2.82 -13.13
CA GLN A 157 -2.73 -3.50 -11.86
C GLN A 157 -2.83 -2.49 -10.73
N CYS A 158 -3.86 -2.66 -9.90
CA CYS A 158 -4.15 -1.77 -8.79
C CYS A 158 -4.32 -2.55 -7.51
N ASN A 159 -3.60 -2.15 -6.47
CA ASN A 159 -3.69 -2.74 -5.13
C ASN A 159 -4.94 -2.21 -4.42
N PHE A 160 -5.63 -3.05 -3.66
CA PHE A 160 -6.80 -2.62 -2.88
C PHE A 160 -6.51 -2.68 -1.38
N GLY A 161 -6.95 -1.64 -0.66
CA GLY A 161 -6.92 -1.59 0.81
C GLY A 161 -8.30 -1.84 1.42
N ILE A 162 -8.32 -2.18 2.71
CA ILE A 162 -9.55 -2.41 3.48
C ILE A 162 -10.30 -1.11 3.71
N SER A 163 -11.56 -1.07 3.31
CA SER A 163 -12.44 0.08 3.49
C SER A 163 -13.48 -0.11 4.60
N SER A 164 -13.96 -1.33 4.81
CA SER A 164 -14.87 -1.66 5.91
C SER A 164 -14.97 -3.17 6.17
N LEU A 165 -15.39 -3.49 7.39
CA LEU A 165 -15.85 -4.81 7.81
C LEU A 165 -17.33 -4.72 8.20
N GLU A 166 -18.14 -5.64 7.72
CA GLU A 166 -19.53 -5.79 8.15
C GLU A 166 -19.74 -7.18 8.75
N GLY A 167 -20.10 -7.22 10.04
CA GLY A 167 -20.21 -8.49 10.78
C GLY A 167 -18.87 -8.98 11.33
N GLU A 168 -18.70 -10.29 11.44
CA GLU A 168 -17.46 -10.96 11.85
C GLU A 168 -17.02 -11.93 10.72
N PRO A 169 -16.57 -11.42 9.54
CA PRO A 169 -16.34 -12.25 8.35
C PRO A 169 -15.33 -13.38 8.58
N ASP A 170 -15.70 -14.62 8.21
CA ASP A 170 -14.79 -15.76 8.17
C ASP A 170 -14.03 -15.83 6.83
N LEU A 171 -12.89 -15.13 6.77
CA LEU A 171 -12.06 -15.12 5.57
C LEU A 171 -11.45 -16.49 5.22
N SER A 172 -11.49 -17.48 6.12
CA SER A 172 -11.05 -18.84 5.81
C SER A 172 -12.06 -19.64 4.98
N ALA A 173 -13.28 -19.12 4.84
CA ALA A 173 -14.41 -19.77 4.17
C ALA A 173 -15.30 -18.75 3.42
N VAL A 174 -14.68 -17.95 2.54
CA VAL A 174 -15.41 -17.03 1.64
C VAL A 174 -16.19 -17.85 0.61
N ALA A 175 -17.47 -17.53 0.44
CA ALA A 175 -18.38 -18.21 -0.48
C ALA A 175 -18.70 -17.39 -1.74
N GLU A 176 -18.55 -16.06 -1.69
CA GLU A 176 -18.93 -15.17 -2.77
C GLU A 176 -17.95 -14.00 -2.91
N ILE A 177 -17.63 -13.65 -4.16
CA ILE A 177 -16.85 -12.45 -4.51
C ILE A 177 -17.75 -11.50 -5.28
N GLN A 178 -17.77 -10.23 -4.89
CA GLN A 178 -18.45 -9.18 -5.67
C GLN A 178 -17.47 -8.11 -6.15
N LEU A 179 -17.70 -7.62 -7.36
CA LEU A 179 -17.05 -6.43 -7.90
C LEU A 179 -18.10 -5.35 -8.11
N ILE A 180 -17.92 -4.21 -7.44
CA ILE A 180 -18.89 -3.11 -7.44
C ILE A 180 -18.19 -1.84 -7.89
N ARG A 181 -18.81 -1.11 -8.80
CA ARG A 181 -18.41 0.25 -9.15
C ARG A 181 -19.61 1.17 -9.03
N TRP A 182 -19.55 2.13 -8.11
CA TRP A 182 -20.63 3.09 -7.90
C TRP A 182 -20.68 4.10 -9.05
N THR A 183 -21.87 4.41 -9.55
CA THR A 183 -22.10 5.37 -10.65
C THR A 183 -22.95 6.53 -10.12
N GLY A 184 -22.47 7.77 -10.27
CA GLY A 184 -23.31 8.95 -10.03
C GLY A 184 -24.44 9.05 -11.06
N GLU A 185 -25.44 9.92 -10.81
CA GLU A 185 -26.59 10.10 -11.74
C GLU A 185 -26.18 10.46 -13.18
N ASP A 186 -25.01 11.09 -13.35
CA ASP A 186 -24.48 11.55 -14.64
C ASP A 186 -23.26 10.73 -15.14
N ASP A 187 -22.77 9.78 -14.34
CA ASP A 187 -21.56 9.02 -14.64
C ASP A 187 -21.93 7.75 -15.42
N LYS A 188 -21.55 7.75 -16.70
CA LYS A 188 -21.76 6.64 -17.62
C LYS A 188 -20.45 6.09 -18.18
N GLY A 189 -19.33 6.41 -17.55
CA GLY A 189 -18.01 5.98 -18.01
C GLY A 189 -17.88 4.47 -17.95
N SER A 190 -17.41 3.87 -19.04
CA SER A 190 -17.07 2.44 -19.09
C SER A 190 -15.89 2.16 -18.16
N VAL A 191 -15.89 0.97 -17.56
CA VAL A 191 -14.76 0.45 -16.77
C VAL A 191 -14.31 -0.86 -17.40
N TRP A 192 -13.01 -1.03 -17.56
CA TRP A 192 -12.41 -2.29 -17.96
C TRP A 192 -11.72 -2.90 -16.75
N ILE A 193 -11.95 -4.19 -16.52
CA ILE A 193 -11.29 -4.97 -15.50
C ILE A 193 -10.63 -6.21 -16.13
N ASP A 194 -9.50 -6.61 -15.58
CA ASP A 194 -8.75 -7.78 -16.02
C ASP A 194 -7.86 -8.27 -14.85
N ASP A 195 -7.32 -9.49 -14.94
CA ASP A 195 -6.27 -10.03 -14.08
C ASP A 195 -6.51 -9.82 -12.56
N LEU A 196 -7.61 -10.37 -12.05
CA LEU A 196 -7.88 -10.42 -10.62
C LEU A 196 -6.85 -11.33 -9.97
N ARG A 197 -6.11 -10.79 -8.99
CA ARG A 197 -5.09 -11.51 -8.22
C ARG A 197 -5.30 -11.32 -6.73
N PHE A 198 -4.71 -12.19 -5.93
CA PHE A 198 -4.66 -12.07 -4.48
C PHE A 198 -3.21 -12.18 -4.02
N ALA A 199 -2.65 -11.05 -3.57
CA ALA A 199 -1.28 -10.95 -3.09
C ALA A 199 -1.21 -11.25 -1.59
N ASP A 200 -0.08 -11.79 -1.13
CA ASP A 200 0.13 -12.07 0.29
C ASP A 200 0.00 -10.79 1.13
N ALA A 201 -0.56 -10.93 2.33
CA ALA A 201 -0.64 -9.89 3.33
C ALA A 201 0.41 -10.19 4.41
N PRO A 202 1.47 -9.37 4.57
CA PRO A 202 2.49 -9.62 5.58
C PRO A 202 1.94 -9.76 7.01
N GLU A 203 2.49 -10.71 7.77
CA GLU A 203 2.24 -10.91 9.19
C GLU A 203 3.57 -11.06 9.96
N PRO A 204 3.85 -10.23 10.99
CA PRO A 204 3.00 -9.15 11.52
C PRO A 204 2.74 -8.06 10.46
N GLY A 205 1.64 -7.34 10.62
CA GLY A 205 1.28 -6.28 9.69
C GLY A 205 2.34 -5.17 9.68
N GLN A 206 2.56 -4.55 8.53
CA GLN A 206 3.62 -3.57 8.34
C GLN A 206 3.06 -2.15 8.24
N VAL A 207 3.75 -1.19 8.86
CA VAL A 207 3.35 0.22 8.89
C VAL A 207 4.50 1.11 8.47
N MET A 208 4.20 2.08 7.61
CA MET A 208 5.13 3.11 7.17
C MET A 208 4.62 4.50 7.53
N LEU A 209 5.49 5.33 8.08
CA LEU A 209 5.22 6.74 8.35
C LEU A 209 5.85 7.61 7.27
N GLN A 210 5.05 8.47 6.66
CA GLN A 210 5.45 9.32 5.53
C GLN A 210 5.16 10.79 5.81
N PHE A 211 6.04 11.67 5.35
CA PHE A 211 5.89 13.12 5.39
C PHE A 211 6.03 13.70 3.99
N ASP A 212 4.94 14.26 3.46
CA ASP A 212 4.85 14.78 2.11
C ASP A 212 5.18 16.27 2.06
N GLY A 213 6.09 16.64 1.17
CA GLY A 213 6.41 18.02 0.81
C GLY A 213 7.75 18.53 1.35
N GLY A 214 8.28 17.94 2.43
CA GLY A 214 9.54 18.36 3.05
C GLY A 214 9.42 19.67 3.83
N TYR A 215 8.44 19.74 4.73
CA TYR A 215 8.18 20.93 5.55
C TYR A 215 9.13 21.01 6.76
N GLU A 216 9.46 22.21 7.23
CA GLU A 216 10.28 22.41 8.43
C GLU A 216 9.65 21.76 9.69
N SER A 217 8.34 21.52 9.66
CA SER A 217 7.63 20.76 10.68
C SER A 217 8.08 19.30 10.80
N ASP A 218 8.59 18.69 9.73
CA ASP A 218 9.10 17.32 9.74
C ASP A 218 10.28 17.24 10.74
N TYR A 219 11.18 18.23 10.68
CA TYR A 219 12.29 18.35 11.62
C TYR A 219 11.87 18.85 13.00
N THR A 220 11.03 19.88 13.08
CA THR A 220 10.74 20.56 14.36
C THR A 220 9.63 19.91 15.19
N HIS A 221 8.81 19.06 14.57
CA HIS A 221 7.65 18.41 15.21
C HIS A 221 7.65 16.90 15.06
N ALA A 222 7.86 16.36 13.85
CA ALA A 222 7.78 14.92 13.64
C ALA A 222 9.00 14.17 14.18
N LEU A 223 10.21 14.59 13.82
CA LEU A 223 11.45 13.95 14.27
C LEU A 223 11.51 13.79 15.80
N PRO A 224 11.24 14.83 16.63
CA PRO A 224 11.24 14.66 18.09
C PRO A 224 10.21 13.66 18.61
N VAL A 225 9.07 13.49 17.92
CA VAL A 225 8.06 12.50 18.30
C VAL A 225 8.55 11.10 17.95
N LEU A 226 9.11 10.89 16.76
CA LEU A 226 9.57 9.56 16.33
C LEU A 226 10.83 9.10 17.06
N GLU A 227 11.73 10.01 17.42
CA GLU A 227 12.91 9.71 18.24
C GLU A 227 12.55 9.19 19.64
N GLU A 228 11.38 9.54 20.19
CA GLU A 228 10.94 9.01 21.49
C GLU A 228 10.66 7.50 21.44
N TYR A 229 10.40 6.95 20.25
CA TYR A 229 10.05 5.55 20.00
C TYR A 229 11.07 4.83 19.11
N ASP A 230 12.18 5.49 18.74
CA ASP A 230 13.20 4.97 17.82
C ASP A 230 12.61 4.57 16.44
N TYR A 231 11.60 5.30 15.94
CA TYR A 231 10.94 4.97 14.67
C TYR A 231 11.56 5.67 13.45
N PRO A 232 11.86 4.91 12.37
CA PRO A 232 12.20 5.49 11.09
C PRO A 232 10.95 6.02 10.37
N ALA A 233 11.16 6.87 9.36
CA ALA A 233 10.11 7.38 8.50
C ALA A 233 10.68 7.80 7.14
N VAL A 234 9.79 8.26 6.25
CA VAL A 234 10.16 8.81 4.95
C VAL A 234 9.76 10.28 4.88
N SER A 235 10.65 11.15 4.43
CA SER A 235 10.29 12.53 4.02
C SER A 235 10.40 12.64 2.50
N PHE A 236 9.27 12.82 1.82
CA PHE A 236 9.20 13.07 0.39
C PHE A 236 9.35 14.57 0.13
N LEU A 237 10.45 14.98 -0.47
CA LEU A 237 10.82 16.38 -0.59
C LEU A 237 10.28 17.01 -1.87
N THR A 238 9.77 18.24 -1.75
CA THR A 238 9.66 19.13 -2.91
C THR A 238 11.01 19.82 -3.12
N THR A 239 11.86 19.27 -4.00
CA THR A 239 13.31 19.57 -3.99
C THR A 239 13.66 21.03 -4.27
N GLU A 240 12.96 21.72 -5.20
CA GLU A 240 13.19 23.16 -5.47
C GLU A 240 12.72 24.08 -4.33
N ARG A 241 11.97 23.55 -3.35
CA ARG A 241 11.50 24.31 -2.19
C ARG A 241 12.40 24.15 -0.98
N ILE A 242 13.35 23.22 -1.00
CA ILE A 242 14.34 23.07 0.07
C ILE A 242 15.18 24.34 0.16
N ARG A 243 15.27 24.85 1.38
CA ARG A 243 15.95 26.10 1.67
C ARG A 243 17.44 25.86 1.86
N GLU A 244 18.23 26.84 1.45
CA GLU A 244 19.68 26.75 1.62
C GLU A 244 20.08 26.75 3.10
N ASP A 245 19.53 27.68 3.88
CA ASP A 245 19.82 27.87 5.30
C ASP A 245 18.68 28.64 6.00
N GLU A 246 18.80 28.83 7.32
CA GLU A 246 17.81 29.54 8.14
C GLU A 246 17.50 30.98 7.70
N SER A 247 18.38 31.61 6.89
CA SER A 247 18.18 32.96 6.38
C SER A 247 17.21 33.01 5.19
N ALA A 248 16.96 31.87 4.53
CA ALA A 248 15.98 31.76 3.47
C ALA A 248 14.55 31.76 4.04
N GLN A 249 13.67 32.51 3.38
CA GLN A 249 12.25 32.56 3.73
C GLN A 249 11.53 31.32 3.21
N GLY A 250 10.58 30.82 3.99
CA GLY A 250 9.76 29.67 3.63
C GLY A 250 9.44 28.85 4.87
N ASP A 251 8.71 27.77 4.63
CA ASP A 251 8.20 26.79 5.59
C ASP A 251 8.75 25.38 5.31
N HIS A 252 9.66 25.24 4.34
CA HIS A 252 10.28 23.97 3.97
C HIS A 252 11.58 23.74 4.74
N LEU A 253 12.04 22.50 4.78
CA LEU A 253 13.31 22.12 5.39
C LEU A 253 14.47 22.95 4.82
N ILE A 254 15.48 23.21 5.65
CA ILE A 254 16.80 23.65 5.17
C ILE A 254 17.68 22.43 4.89
N ARG A 255 18.70 22.57 4.04
CA ARG A 255 19.64 21.47 3.71
C ARG A 255 20.20 20.74 4.94
N ASP A 256 20.66 21.48 5.95
CA ASP A 256 21.19 20.88 7.18
C ASP A 256 20.13 20.01 7.91
N GLN A 257 18.86 20.44 7.92
CA GLN A 257 17.77 19.67 8.53
C GLN A 257 17.45 18.39 7.74
N VAL A 258 17.55 18.42 6.41
CA VAL A 258 17.41 17.22 5.58
C VAL A 258 18.48 16.18 5.93
N GLY A 259 19.74 16.64 6.08
CA GLY A 259 20.83 15.78 6.54
C GLY A 259 20.59 15.19 7.92
N GLU A 260 20.06 15.97 8.87
CA GLU A 260 19.72 15.47 10.21
C GLU A 260 18.58 14.44 10.21
N LEU A 261 17.58 14.57 9.33
CA LEU A 261 16.56 13.53 9.14
C LEU A 261 17.17 12.24 8.61
N ALA A 262 18.06 12.33 7.61
CA ALA A 262 18.76 11.17 7.07
C ALA A 262 19.67 10.49 8.12
N ASP A 263 20.40 11.27 8.92
CA ASP A 263 21.23 10.76 10.03
C ASP A 263 20.40 10.09 11.13
N ALA A 264 19.11 10.45 11.26
CA ALA A 264 18.14 9.80 12.15
C ALA A 264 17.55 8.49 11.57
N GLY A 265 18.00 8.07 10.39
CA GLY A 265 17.55 6.84 9.72
C GLY A 265 16.28 7.02 8.89
N TRP A 266 15.93 8.25 8.51
CA TRP A 266 14.81 8.49 7.60
C TRP A 266 15.24 8.36 6.15
N THR A 267 14.37 7.79 5.33
CA THR A 267 14.53 7.82 3.87
C THR A 267 14.16 9.21 3.34
N ILE A 268 15.00 9.77 2.46
CA ILE A 268 14.75 11.06 1.80
C ILE A 268 14.30 10.79 0.36
N GLY A 269 12.99 10.87 0.12
CA GLY A 269 12.36 10.55 -1.16
C GLY A 269 11.92 11.78 -1.96
N SER A 270 11.31 11.55 -3.13
CA SER A 270 10.84 12.60 -4.03
C SER A 270 9.33 12.89 -3.92
N TYR A 271 8.97 14.17 -3.84
CA TYR A 271 7.61 14.71 -4.03
C TYR A 271 7.54 15.61 -5.27
N SER A 272 8.37 15.33 -6.29
CA SER A 272 8.66 16.16 -7.47
C SER A 272 9.38 17.48 -7.17
N ALA A 273 9.86 18.15 -8.22
CA ALA A 273 10.70 19.33 -8.09
C ALA A 273 9.95 20.50 -7.43
N ARG A 274 8.72 20.79 -7.88
CA ARG A 274 7.91 21.92 -7.38
C ARG A 274 6.62 21.49 -6.67
N GLY A 275 6.34 20.19 -6.57
CA GLY A 275 5.15 19.65 -5.91
C GLY A 275 3.86 20.01 -6.66
N LEU A 276 3.96 20.17 -7.99
CA LEU A 276 2.83 20.53 -8.85
C LEU A 276 1.99 19.29 -9.19
N ASN A 277 0.73 19.53 -9.59
CA ASN A 277 -0.09 18.50 -10.22
C ASN A 277 0.58 18.06 -11.53
N LEU A 278 0.95 16.79 -11.63
CA LEU A 278 1.67 16.27 -12.81
C LEU A 278 0.76 16.00 -14.02
N VAL A 279 -0.54 15.81 -13.80
CA VAL A 279 -1.53 15.56 -14.89
C VAL A 279 -1.89 16.87 -15.62
N ASP A 280 -1.91 17.98 -14.90
CA ASP A 280 -2.19 19.31 -15.45
C ASP A 280 -1.29 20.34 -14.74
N PRO A 281 0.01 20.38 -15.09
CA PRO A 281 0.97 21.24 -14.44
C PRO A 281 0.66 22.70 -14.73
N SER A 282 0.66 23.52 -13.68
CA SER A 282 0.59 24.97 -13.86
C SER A 282 1.84 25.49 -14.59
N ASP A 283 1.68 26.60 -15.32
CA ASP A 283 2.79 27.33 -15.95
C ASP A 283 3.56 26.58 -17.06
N ASP A 284 2.88 25.67 -17.78
CA ASP A 284 3.43 24.92 -18.93
C ASP A 284 4.72 24.13 -18.61
N ARG A 285 4.93 23.77 -17.34
CA ARG A 285 6.07 22.96 -16.92
C ARG A 285 5.88 21.51 -17.38
N ASP A 286 6.93 20.96 -17.99
CA ASP A 286 6.98 19.58 -18.43
C ASP A 286 6.97 18.61 -17.21
N PRO A 287 6.02 17.66 -17.12
CA PRO A 287 5.98 16.66 -16.05
C PRO A 287 7.26 15.82 -15.96
N GLU A 288 7.88 15.48 -17.08
CA GLU A 288 9.16 14.73 -17.09
C GLU A 288 10.24 15.52 -16.35
N ALA A 289 10.32 16.83 -16.60
CA ALA A 289 11.27 17.69 -15.92
C ALA A 289 10.95 17.92 -14.43
N GLU A 290 9.69 17.82 -14.01
CA GLU A 290 9.35 17.85 -12.57
C GLU A 290 9.86 16.61 -11.83
N ILE A 291 9.89 15.46 -12.50
CA ILE A 291 10.37 14.20 -11.94
C ILE A 291 11.90 14.15 -12.03
N SER A 292 12.47 14.35 -13.22
CA SER A 292 13.92 14.23 -13.45
C SER A 292 14.74 15.27 -12.66
N ASP A 293 14.29 16.53 -12.59
CA ASP A 293 15.02 17.56 -11.84
C ASP A 293 15.02 17.26 -10.31
N ALA A 294 14.00 16.53 -9.81
CA ALA A 294 13.98 16.09 -8.42
C ALA A 294 14.93 14.91 -8.16
N VAL A 295 14.99 13.95 -9.09
CA VAL A 295 15.96 12.84 -9.06
C VAL A 295 17.38 13.40 -9.09
N ASP A 296 17.70 14.26 -10.05
CA ASP A 296 19.02 14.88 -10.18
C ASP A 296 19.44 15.59 -8.87
N TRP A 297 18.51 16.30 -8.22
CA TRP A 297 18.78 16.97 -6.95
C TRP A 297 19.06 15.96 -5.82
N LEU A 298 18.26 14.89 -5.71
CA LEU A 298 18.46 13.87 -4.68
C LEU A 298 19.81 13.17 -4.85
N GLU A 299 20.18 12.81 -6.08
CA GLU A 299 21.49 12.23 -6.38
C GLU A 299 22.63 13.21 -6.05
N ASP A 300 22.54 14.47 -6.47
CA ASP A 300 23.57 15.50 -6.21
C ASP A 300 23.79 15.77 -4.72
N GLU A 301 22.74 15.65 -3.89
CA GLU A 301 22.83 15.81 -2.43
C GLU A 301 23.20 14.50 -1.69
N GLY A 302 23.35 13.38 -2.42
CA GLY A 302 23.78 12.09 -1.87
C GLY A 302 22.66 11.21 -1.33
N PHE A 303 21.42 11.43 -1.78
CA PHE A 303 20.23 10.64 -1.45
C PHE A 303 19.82 9.71 -2.62
N GLU A 304 20.81 9.12 -3.29
CA GLU A 304 20.64 8.25 -4.47
C GLU A 304 19.68 7.08 -4.20
N ASP A 305 19.81 6.41 -3.05
CA ASP A 305 18.91 5.31 -2.65
C ASP A 305 17.46 5.80 -2.45
N GLY A 306 17.30 7.01 -1.88
CA GLY A 306 15.98 7.61 -1.66
C GLY A 306 15.32 8.10 -2.94
N ALA A 307 16.10 8.42 -3.98
CA ALA A 307 15.60 8.81 -5.29
C ALA A 307 14.77 7.71 -5.97
N GLN A 308 14.84 6.47 -5.51
CA GLN A 308 14.01 5.36 -5.99
C GLN A 308 12.54 5.47 -5.54
N TYR A 309 12.22 6.35 -4.57
CA TYR A 309 10.90 6.41 -3.96
C TYR A 309 10.18 7.72 -4.27
N PHE A 310 8.92 7.60 -4.68
CA PHE A 310 8.10 8.74 -5.10
C PHE A 310 6.77 8.81 -4.37
N SER A 311 6.30 10.02 -4.09
CA SER A 311 4.94 10.26 -3.63
C SER A 311 4.24 11.21 -4.57
N TYR A 312 3.11 10.80 -5.14
CA TYR A 312 2.40 11.60 -6.14
C TYR A 312 1.82 12.88 -5.52
N PRO A 313 2.22 14.06 -6.02
CA PRO A 313 1.61 15.31 -5.58
C PRO A 313 0.09 15.28 -5.72
N LEU A 314 -0.60 15.62 -4.62
CA LEU A 314 -2.07 15.65 -4.55
C LEU A 314 -2.75 14.29 -4.81
N ASP A 315 -2.01 13.17 -4.73
CA ASP A 315 -2.46 11.83 -5.11
C ASP A 315 -3.02 11.77 -6.55
N ARG A 316 -2.47 12.58 -7.47
CA ARG A 316 -2.93 12.68 -8.87
C ARG A 316 -1.92 12.08 -9.85
N TYR A 317 -2.44 11.30 -10.80
CA TYR A 317 -1.70 10.66 -11.88
C TYR A 317 -2.64 10.32 -13.05
N ASP A 318 -2.07 10.10 -14.23
CA ASP A 318 -2.68 9.52 -15.41
C ASP A 318 -1.69 8.55 -16.07
N GLY A 319 -2.00 8.00 -17.26
CA GLY A 319 -1.10 7.05 -17.93
C GLY A 319 0.29 7.59 -18.22
N ASP A 320 0.40 8.83 -18.71
CA ASP A 320 1.69 9.42 -19.06
C ASP A 320 2.54 9.66 -17.80
N VAL A 321 1.92 10.12 -16.71
CA VAL A 321 2.61 10.32 -15.42
C VAL A 321 3.05 8.99 -14.79
N LEU A 322 2.23 7.94 -14.89
CA LEU A 322 2.61 6.60 -14.40
C LEU A 322 3.84 6.07 -15.13
N ASP A 323 3.89 6.20 -16.46
CA ASP A 323 5.04 5.77 -17.26
C ASP A 323 6.30 6.56 -16.87
N LEU A 324 6.19 7.88 -16.71
CA LEU A 324 7.31 8.72 -16.25
C LEU A 324 7.80 8.33 -14.86
N VAL A 325 6.90 8.06 -13.91
CA VAL A 325 7.31 7.64 -12.57
C VAL A 325 8.00 6.28 -12.61
N ALA A 326 7.48 5.32 -13.38
CA ALA A 326 8.08 4.00 -13.52
C ALA A 326 9.46 4.02 -14.22
N ASP A 327 9.74 5.01 -15.07
CA ASP A 327 11.05 5.20 -15.69
C ASP A 327 12.12 5.73 -14.71
N HIS A 328 11.72 6.33 -13.59
CA HIS A 328 12.61 7.04 -12.66
C HIS A 328 12.63 6.50 -11.23
N HIS A 329 11.58 5.79 -10.81
CA HIS A 329 11.35 5.37 -9.43
C HIS A 329 10.93 3.89 -9.38
N GLU A 330 11.34 3.18 -8.33
CA GLU A 330 11.02 1.76 -8.13
C GLU A 330 9.70 1.57 -7.38
N VAL A 331 9.40 2.45 -6.42
CA VAL A 331 8.16 2.41 -5.65
C VAL A 331 7.55 3.80 -5.57
N ALA A 332 6.23 3.90 -5.79
CA ALA A 332 5.52 5.15 -5.72
C ALA A 332 4.17 5.03 -5.00
N PHE A 333 3.83 6.07 -4.23
CA PHE A 333 2.68 6.04 -3.32
C PHE A 333 1.58 6.99 -3.76
N ALA A 334 0.39 6.43 -3.96
CA ALA A 334 -0.82 7.18 -4.25
C ALA A 334 -2.05 6.46 -3.69
N GLY A 335 -3.12 7.21 -3.50
CA GLY A 335 -4.43 6.61 -3.31
C GLY A 335 -4.89 6.58 -1.86
N ARG A 336 -5.76 5.61 -1.56
CA ARG A 336 -6.59 5.58 -0.34
C ARG A 336 -6.74 4.13 0.13
N TYR A 337 -6.95 3.98 1.43
CA TYR A 337 -7.24 2.76 2.19
C TYR A 337 -6.01 1.98 2.72
N PRO A 338 -6.07 1.53 4.00
CA PRO A 338 -4.99 0.78 4.66
C PRO A 338 -4.99 -0.72 4.34
N SER A 339 -3.98 -1.45 4.82
CA SER A 339 -3.88 -2.92 4.82
C SER A 339 -4.07 -3.52 3.43
N HIS A 340 -3.26 -3.05 2.48
CA HIS A 340 -3.09 -3.71 1.18
C HIS A 340 -2.08 -4.87 1.30
N GLY A 341 -2.02 -5.74 0.29
CA GLY A 341 -1.05 -6.84 0.26
C GLY A 341 0.28 -6.39 -0.34
N GLU A 342 1.19 -7.32 -0.57
CA GLU A 342 2.37 -7.07 -1.40
C GLU A 342 1.96 -6.40 -2.72
N PRO A 343 2.62 -5.30 -3.12
CA PRO A 343 2.12 -4.48 -4.19
C PRO A 343 2.30 -5.15 -5.55
N ALA A 344 1.19 -5.56 -6.17
CA ALA A 344 1.18 -6.05 -7.55
C ALA A 344 1.48 -4.94 -8.58
N ASN A 345 1.42 -3.69 -8.15
CA ASN A 345 1.98 -2.54 -8.87
C ASN A 345 2.73 -1.65 -7.86
N PRO A 346 4.07 -1.67 -7.84
CA PRO A 346 4.85 -0.90 -6.86
C PRO A 346 4.77 0.61 -7.12
N HIS A 347 4.36 1.05 -8.31
CA HIS A 347 4.21 2.47 -8.65
C HIS A 347 2.84 3.06 -8.25
N LEU A 348 1.98 2.26 -7.61
CA LEU A 348 0.65 2.65 -7.11
C LEU A 348 0.37 2.03 -5.73
N CYS A 349 1.33 2.13 -4.82
CA CYS A 349 1.19 1.67 -3.43
C CYS A 349 0.15 2.53 -2.67
N PRO A 350 -0.92 1.92 -2.12
CA PRO A 350 -1.93 2.63 -1.35
C PRO A 350 -1.38 3.28 -0.08
N ARG A 351 -1.99 4.38 0.33
CA ARG A 351 -1.70 5.05 1.60
C ARG A 351 -2.91 5.73 2.20
N VAL A 352 -2.81 6.07 3.47
CA VAL A 352 -3.81 6.87 4.20
C VAL A 352 -3.30 8.30 4.35
N SER A 353 -3.70 9.18 3.42
CA SER A 353 -3.26 10.57 3.40
C SER A 353 -3.99 11.43 4.43
N SER A 354 -3.23 12.05 5.34
CA SER A 354 -3.68 13.02 6.35
C SER A 354 -4.92 12.57 7.14
N PRO A 355 -4.87 11.41 7.83
CA PRO A 355 -6.02 10.90 8.57
C PRO A 355 -6.36 11.78 9.78
N SER A 356 -7.59 11.63 10.29
CA SER A 356 -7.88 11.95 11.69
C SER A 356 -7.29 10.88 12.63
N ALA A 357 -7.09 11.20 13.91
CA ALA A 357 -6.61 10.22 14.90
C ALA A 357 -7.45 8.93 14.93
N SER A 358 -8.78 9.03 14.80
CA SER A 358 -9.64 7.85 14.71
C SER A 358 -9.39 7.02 13.45
N GLN A 359 -9.13 7.67 12.31
CA GLN A 359 -8.84 6.94 11.06
C GLN A 359 -7.48 6.27 11.11
N ALA A 360 -6.45 6.94 11.65
CA ALA A 360 -5.13 6.36 11.85
C ALA A 360 -5.20 5.15 12.78
N ARG A 361 -5.89 5.27 13.92
CA ARG A 361 -6.10 4.17 14.86
C ARG A 361 -6.82 2.99 14.22
N THR A 362 -7.89 3.23 13.46
CA THR A 362 -8.59 2.16 12.73
C THR A 362 -7.70 1.50 11.68
N ALA A 363 -6.88 2.25 10.96
CA ALA A 363 -5.94 1.70 10.00
C ALA A 363 -4.90 0.78 10.67
N LEU A 364 -4.33 1.20 11.80
CA LEU A 364 -3.39 0.41 12.59
C LEU A 364 -4.05 -0.85 13.17
N ASP A 365 -5.25 -0.72 13.77
CA ASP A 365 -6.01 -1.85 14.31
C ASP A 365 -6.33 -2.90 13.23
N LEU A 366 -6.75 -2.47 12.04
CA LEU A 366 -7.03 -3.36 10.91
C LEU A 366 -5.76 -4.09 10.44
N THR A 367 -4.64 -3.39 10.36
CA THR A 367 -3.36 -3.95 9.90
C THR A 367 -2.78 -4.93 10.93
N ALA A 368 -2.94 -4.64 12.21
CA ALA A 368 -2.54 -5.51 13.30
C ALA A 368 -3.40 -6.79 13.37
N GLU A 369 -4.71 -6.67 13.10
CA GLU A 369 -5.64 -7.79 13.19
C GLU A 369 -5.61 -8.71 11.95
N LEU A 370 -5.41 -8.14 10.76
CA LEU A 370 -5.56 -8.85 9.50
C LEU A 370 -4.28 -8.94 8.67
N GLY A 371 -3.16 -8.38 9.14
CA GLY A 371 -1.92 -8.26 8.39
C GLY A 371 -1.98 -7.21 7.26
N GLY A 372 -1.03 -7.28 6.35
CA GLY A 372 -0.91 -6.35 5.21
C GLY A 372 -0.03 -5.14 5.51
N ILE A 373 -0.01 -4.20 4.57
CA ILE A 373 0.84 -3.00 4.59
C ILE A 373 -0.05 -1.75 4.69
N THR A 374 0.32 -0.84 5.59
CA THR A 374 -0.32 0.47 5.74
C THR A 374 0.70 1.59 5.78
N ALA A 375 0.73 2.42 4.74
CA ALA A 375 1.40 3.71 4.77
C ALA A 375 0.46 4.81 5.31
N ILE A 376 0.93 5.63 6.25
CA ILE A 376 0.22 6.81 6.76
C ILE A 376 1.05 8.05 6.43
N SER A 377 0.47 8.98 5.66
CA SER A 377 1.16 10.21 5.27
C SER A 377 0.61 11.45 5.95
N PHE A 378 1.52 12.37 6.27
CA PHE A 378 1.24 13.70 6.81
C PHE A 378 1.83 14.76 5.89
N GLY A 379 1.16 15.89 5.71
CA GLY A 379 1.77 17.08 5.10
C GLY A 379 2.41 17.98 6.16
N GLU A 380 2.41 19.29 5.93
CA GLU A 380 2.83 20.29 6.93
C GLU A 380 2.09 20.08 8.27
N LEU A 381 2.84 19.96 9.37
CA LEU A 381 2.26 19.75 10.70
C LEU A 381 1.96 21.08 11.40
N ASP A 382 0.68 21.38 11.53
CA ASP A 382 0.15 22.35 12.47
C ASP A 382 -0.14 21.73 13.85
N ASN A 383 -0.66 22.51 14.80
CA ASN A 383 -0.98 21.99 16.13
C ASN A 383 -1.99 20.83 16.12
N GLY A 384 -2.89 20.77 15.12
CA GLY A 384 -3.92 19.75 15.04
C GLY A 384 -3.35 18.43 14.51
N SER A 385 -2.71 18.50 13.35
CA SER A 385 -2.04 17.37 12.69
C SER A 385 -0.89 16.81 13.53
N ARG A 386 -0.13 17.66 14.24
CA ARG A 386 0.85 17.21 15.24
C ARG A 386 0.21 16.34 16.34
N SER A 387 -0.93 16.75 16.90
CA SER A 387 -1.63 15.95 17.92
C SER A 387 -2.08 14.61 17.34
N VAL A 388 -2.49 14.58 16.07
CA VAL A 388 -2.84 13.34 15.38
C VAL A 388 -1.61 12.44 15.22
N LEU A 389 -0.46 12.99 14.85
CA LEU A 389 0.79 12.23 14.77
C LEU A 389 1.15 11.63 16.14
N GLU A 390 1.16 12.44 17.21
CA GLU A 390 1.46 11.98 18.57
C GLU A 390 0.53 10.84 19.02
N GLU A 391 -0.78 10.95 18.75
CA GLU A 391 -1.75 9.88 19.04
C GLU A 391 -1.55 8.63 18.17
N THR A 392 -1.18 8.81 16.90
CA THR A 392 -0.94 7.72 15.95
C THR A 392 0.29 6.91 16.36
N VAL A 393 1.41 7.59 16.64
CA VAL A 393 2.67 6.97 17.02
C VAL A 393 2.57 6.26 18.36
N ALA A 394 1.86 6.85 19.33
CA ALA A 394 1.63 6.19 20.62
C ALA A 394 0.80 4.89 20.47
N HIS A 395 -0.21 4.88 19.60
CA HIS A 395 -1.00 3.65 19.35
C HIS A 395 -0.21 2.63 18.51
N LEU A 396 0.63 3.08 17.59
CA LEU A 396 1.56 2.22 16.85
C LEU A 396 2.53 1.52 17.79
N ASP A 397 3.11 2.24 18.75
CA ASP A 397 4.00 1.68 19.79
C ASP A 397 3.32 0.63 20.66
N GLU A 398 2.06 0.84 21.04
CA GLU A 398 1.31 -0.18 21.78
C GLU A 398 1.18 -1.51 21.00
N LEU A 399 1.02 -1.46 19.68
CA LEU A 399 0.84 -2.62 18.81
C LEU A 399 2.18 -3.26 18.39
N GLU A 400 3.19 -2.45 18.05
CA GLU A 400 4.54 -2.92 17.73
C GLU A 400 5.17 -3.60 18.96
N SER A 401 5.07 -2.99 20.14
CA SER A 401 5.55 -3.60 21.40
C SER A 401 4.83 -4.91 21.76
N ALA A 402 3.63 -5.13 21.23
CA ALA A 402 2.89 -6.39 21.38
C ALA A 402 3.34 -7.46 20.36
N GLY A 403 4.08 -7.07 19.33
CA GLY A 403 4.49 -7.92 18.20
C GLY A 403 3.40 -8.05 17.13
N ASP A 404 2.39 -7.18 17.15
CA ASP A 404 1.26 -7.22 16.21
C ASP A 404 1.54 -6.38 14.94
N LEU A 405 2.49 -5.42 15.02
CA LEU A 405 2.94 -4.60 13.89
C LEU A 405 4.46 -4.51 13.81
N GLU A 406 4.96 -4.23 12.62
CA GLU A 406 6.35 -3.86 12.31
C GLU A 406 6.39 -2.49 11.62
N VAL A 407 7.34 -1.63 12.00
CA VAL A 407 7.57 -0.34 11.33
C VAL A 407 8.61 -0.54 10.24
N ILE A 408 8.26 -0.16 9.01
CA ILE A 408 9.08 -0.38 7.80
C ILE A 408 9.39 0.91 7.05
N LEU A 409 10.39 0.84 6.18
CA LEU A 409 10.75 1.84 5.18
C LEU A 409 10.39 1.35 3.76
N PRO A 410 10.40 2.22 2.73
CA PRO A 410 10.11 1.83 1.34
C PRO A 410 11.02 0.72 0.80
N GLU A 411 12.27 0.67 1.24
CA GLU A 411 13.24 -0.38 0.88
C GLU A 411 12.86 -1.78 1.37
N ASP A 412 11.97 -1.87 2.37
CA ASP A 412 11.46 -3.14 2.89
C ASP A 412 10.26 -3.67 2.09
N ILE A 413 9.70 -2.88 1.16
CA ILE A 413 8.63 -3.34 0.28
C ILE A 413 9.21 -4.27 -0.77
N HIS A 414 8.70 -5.50 -0.83
CA HIS A 414 9.10 -6.48 -1.84
C HIS A 414 8.36 -6.20 -3.15
N ALA A 415 9.00 -5.45 -4.04
CA ALA A 415 8.52 -5.18 -5.40
C ALA A 415 8.95 -6.25 -6.43
#